data_AF-A0A661LT09-F1
#
_entry.id   AF-A0A661LT09-F1
#
_cell.length_a   1.000
_cell.length_b   1.000
_cell.length_c   1.000
_cell.angle_alpha   90.00
_cell.angle_beta   90.00
_cell.angle_gamma   90.00
#
_symmetry.space_group_name_H-M   'P 1'
#
loop_
_entity.id
_entity.type
_entity.pdbx_description
1 polymer ?
#
loop_
_entity_poly.entity_id
_entity_poly.type
_entity_poly.pdbx_seq_one_letter_code
_entity_poly.pdbx_strand_id
1 'polypeptide(L)'
;RRDNQQDIQMMDIHGIKNIDLVLVNLYQFELTVAKEGCTLEEAVENIDIGGPSMLRSAAKNFRYVTVIVDPSDYSKVLKEITGSGGTTLKTRFELAKKVFNLTWQYDRAISDYLEGVKIVR
;
A
#
# COMPACT_ATOMS: atom_id res chain seq x y z
N ARG A 1 1.99 10.39 13.47
CA ARG A 1 1.56 11.71 12.94
C ARG A 1 2.63 12.72 13.31
N ARG A 2 2.92 13.71 12.46
CA ARG A 2 4.04 14.63 12.73
C ARG A 2 3.65 15.88 13.51
N ASP A 3 2.37 16.10 13.73
CA ASP A 3 1.83 17.19 14.57
C ASP A 3 1.48 16.73 15.99
N ASN A 4 1.66 15.45 16.31
CA ASN A 4 1.38 14.91 17.63
C ASN A 4 2.70 14.78 18.43
N GLN A 5 2.79 15.50 19.55
CA GLN A 5 4.01 15.53 20.37
C GLN A 5 4.38 14.18 20.97
N GLN A 6 3.39 13.36 21.35
CA GLN A 6 3.66 12.02 21.89
C GLN A 6 4.22 11.09 20.81
N ASP A 7 3.66 11.15 19.59
CA ASP A 7 4.18 10.39 18.44
C ASP A 7 5.65 10.77 18.16
N ILE A 8 5.99 12.08 18.20
CA ILE A 8 7.38 12.57 17.99
C ILE A 8 8.32 12.07 19.08
N GLN A 9 7.94 12.21 20.36
CA GLN A 9 8.77 11.78 21.49
C GLN A 9 9.08 10.28 21.42
N MET A 10 8.09 9.44 21.05
CA MET A 10 8.34 8.01 20.91
C MET A 10 9.26 7.68 19.73
N MET A 11 9.16 8.42 18.62
CA MET A 11 10.11 8.25 17.52
C MET A 11 11.54 8.58 17.95
N ASP A 12 11.73 9.66 18.71
CA ASP A 12 13.04 10.07 19.21
C ASP A 12 13.63 9.06 20.20
N ILE A 13 12.82 8.58 21.17
CA ILE A 13 13.24 7.57 22.15
C ILE A 13 13.74 6.29 21.46
N HIS A 14 13.07 5.88 20.38
CA HIS A 14 13.41 4.65 19.66
C HIS A 14 14.36 4.88 18.47
N GLY A 15 14.84 6.10 18.24
CA GLY A 15 15.73 6.42 17.11
C GLY A 15 15.10 6.21 15.73
N ILE A 16 13.78 6.32 15.62
CA ILE A 16 13.02 6.08 14.39
C ILE A 16 12.92 7.38 13.59
N LYS A 17 13.36 7.34 12.32
CA LYS A 17 13.25 8.48 11.41
C LYS A 17 11.89 8.54 10.72
N ASN A 18 11.52 9.73 10.26
CA ASN A 18 10.36 9.92 9.41
C ASN A 18 10.51 9.21 8.07
N ILE A 19 9.39 8.69 7.56
CA ILE A 19 9.25 8.22 6.18
C ILE A 19 8.41 9.25 5.43
N ASP A 20 8.97 9.82 4.37
CA ASP A 20 8.33 10.84 3.53
C ASP A 20 7.66 10.27 2.27
N LEU A 21 8.19 9.15 1.77
CA LEU A 21 7.75 8.49 0.54
C LEU A 21 7.68 6.98 0.75
N VAL A 22 6.57 6.39 0.34
CA VAL A 22 6.37 4.94 0.24
C VAL A 22 6.02 4.62 -1.21
N LEU A 23 6.83 3.78 -1.83
CA LEU A 23 6.68 3.33 -3.21
C LEU A 23 6.61 1.80 -3.18
N VAL A 24 5.42 1.24 -3.34
CA VAL A 24 5.21 -0.21 -3.26
C VAL A 24 4.20 -0.63 -4.31
N ASN A 25 4.53 -1.65 -5.09
CA ASN A 25 3.60 -2.31 -5.99
C ASN A 25 3.22 -3.65 -5.36
N LEU A 26 1.94 -4.01 -5.41
CA LEU A 26 1.46 -5.29 -4.88
C LEU A 26 1.76 -6.43 -5.85
N TYR A 27 1.96 -7.62 -5.29
CA TYR A 27 2.00 -8.85 -6.07
C TYR A 27 0.63 -9.10 -6.73
N GLN A 28 0.64 -9.65 -7.94
CA GLN A 28 -0.58 -9.88 -8.70
C GLN A 28 -1.23 -11.21 -8.27
N PHE A 29 -1.89 -11.22 -7.11
CA PHE A 29 -2.57 -12.40 -6.58
C PHE A 29 -3.54 -13.03 -7.60
N GLU A 30 -4.30 -12.19 -8.32
CA GLU A 30 -5.19 -12.61 -9.40
C GLU A 30 -4.49 -13.44 -10.48
N LEU A 31 -3.24 -13.09 -10.84
CA LEU A 31 -2.47 -13.88 -11.81
C LEU A 31 -2.04 -15.23 -11.24
N THR A 32 -1.79 -15.33 -9.93
CA THR A 32 -1.45 -16.61 -9.31
C THR A 32 -2.63 -17.55 -9.36
N VAL A 33 -3.81 -17.11 -8.91
CA VAL A 33 -5.01 -17.96 -8.84
C VAL A 33 -5.64 -18.26 -10.20
N ALA A 34 -5.33 -17.46 -11.22
CA ALA A 34 -5.74 -17.73 -12.60
C ALA A 34 -4.93 -18.85 -13.28
N LYS A 35 -3.82 -19.32 -12.69
CA LYS A 35 -3.04 -20.43 -13.25
C LYS A 35 -3.83 -21.73 -13.15
N GLU A 36 -3.87 -22.46 -14.26
CA GLU A 36 -4.50 -23.79 -14.29
C GLU A 36 -3.82 -24.71 -13.26
N GLY A 37 -4.64 -25.36 -12.43
CA GLY A 37 -4.15 -26.25 -11.38
C GLY A 37 -3.60 -25.56 -10.13
N CYS A 38 -3.76 -24.23 -9.98
CA CYS A 38 -3.35 -23.54 -8.76
C CYS A 38 -3.99 -24.17 -7.52
N THR A 39 -3.15 -24.56 -6.56
CA THR A 39 -3.57 -25.17 -5.31
C THR A 39 -3.92 -24.11 -4.26
N LEU A 40 -4.69 -24.50 -3.24
CA LEU A 40 -4.96 -23.63 -2.09
C LEU A 40 -3.67 -23.20 -1.39
N GLU A 41 -2.70 -24.11 -1.22
CA GLU A 41 -1.41 -23.82 -0.59
C GLU A 41 -0.64 -22.76 -1.38
N GLU A 42 -0.52 -22.92 -2.70
CA GLU A 42 0.12 -21.93 -3.57
C GLU A 42 -0.58 -20.56 -3.50
N ALA A 43 -1.92 -20.55 -3.49
CA ALA A 43 -2.66 -19.30 -3.37
C ALA A 43 -2.38 -18.61 -2.02
N VAL A 44 -2.43 -19.36 -0.90
CA VAL A 44 -2.18 -18.83 0.45
C VAL A 44 -0.77 -18.25 0.57
N GLU A 45 0.25 -18.92 0.05
CA GLU A 45 1.64 -18.42 0.06
C GLU A 45 1.83 -17.14 -0.76
N ASN A 46 0.92 -16.85 -1.70
CA ASN A 46 0.95 -15.63 -2.52
C ASN A 46 0.08 -14.49 -1.97
N ILE A 47 -0.53 -14.65 -0.79
CA ILE A 47 -1.21 -13.56 -0.10
C ILE A 47 -0.18 -12.67 0.60
N ASP A 48 -0.02 -11.45 0.09
CA ASP A 48 0.85 -10.43 0.64
C ASP A 48 0.18 -9.73 1.82
N ILE A 49 0.80 -9.85 3.00
CA ILE A 49 0.38 -9.14 4.22
C ILE A 49 1.12 -7.81 4.36
N GLY A 50 2.40 -7.78 3.99
CA GLY A 50 3.30 -6.65 4.22
C GLY A 50 2.98 -5.47 3.30
N GLY A 51 2.80 -5.74 2.01
CA GLY A 51 2.49 -4.75 0.98
C GLY A 51 1.24 -3.94 1.33
N PRO A 52 0.05 -4.57 1.50
CA PRO A 52 -1.17 -3.87 1.88
C PRO A 52 -1.04 -3.14 3.22
N SER A 53 -0.33 -3.71 4.21
CA SER A 53 -0.10 -3.07 5.51
C SER A 53 0.70 -1.76 5.38
N MET A 54 1.81 -1.78 4.66
CA MET A 54 2.64 -0.59 4.42
C MET A 54 1.87 0.48 3.62
N LEU A 55 1.19 0.06 2.56
CA LEU A 55 0.41 0.95 1.70
C LEU A 55 -0.73 1.63 2.46
N ARG A 56 -1.54 0.87 3.21
CA ARG A 56 -2.65 1.42 3.99
C ARG A 56 -2.17 2.34 5.11
N SER A 57 -1.04 2.01 5.75
CA SER A 57 -0.41 2.89 6.76
C SER A 57 0.00 4.24 6.16
N ALA A 58 0.69 4.21 5.02
CA ALA A 58 1.11 5.42 4.31
C ALA A 58 -0.08 6.25 3.81
N ALA A 59 -1.06 5.60 3.18
CA ALA A 59 -2.28 6.24 2.68
C ALA A 59 -3.13 6.85 3.80
N LYS A 60 -3.29 6.17 4.94
CA LYS A 60 -3.93 6.75 6.14
C LYS A 60 -3.22 8.03 6.59
N ASN A 61 -1.89 8.06 6.48
CA ASN A 61 -1.05 9.17 6.91
C ASN A 61 -0.74 10.18 5.78
N PHE A 62 -1.61 10.29 4.76
CA PHE A 62 -1.42 11.15 3.58
C PHE A 62 -1.15 12.64 3.89
N ARG A 63 -1.46 13.12 5.10
CA ARG A 63 -1.07 14.48 5.51
C ARG A 63 0.44 14.69 5.46
N TYR A 64 1.22 13.63 5.68
CA TYR A 64 2.67 13.67 5.82
C TYR A 64 3.44 12.74 4.88
N VAL A 65 2.82 11.65 4.40
CA VAL A 65 3.49 10.63 3.60
C VAL A 65 2.94 10.63 2.18
N THR A 66 3.84 10.72 1.19
CA THR A 66 3.51 10.44 -0.20
C THR A 66 3.52 8.93 -0.41
N VAL A 67 2.44 8.38 -0.96
CA VAL A 67 2.35 6.94 -1.25
C VAL A 67 2.13 6.76 -2.75
N ILE A 68 2.80 5.81 -3.38
CA ILE A 68 2.67 5.57 -4.82
C ILE A 68 2.60 4.07 -5.07
N VAL A 69 1.65 3.66 -5.90
CA VAL A 69 1.38 2.28 -6.30
C VAL A 69 1.36 2.07 -7.82
N ASP A 70 1.52 3.16 -8.58
CA ASP A 70 1.36 3.17 -10.03
C ASP A 70 2.47 4.02 -10.66
N PRO A 71 3.29 3.43 -11.54
CA PRO A 71 4.35 4.14 -12.25
C PRO A 71 3.90 5.38 -13.04
N SER A 72 2.63 5.44 -13.46
CA SER A 72 2.10 6.60 -14.18
C SER A 72 2.09 7.88 -13.34
N ASP A 73 2.10 7.78 -12.01
CA ASP A 73 2.13 8.93 -11.10
C ASP A 73 3.53 9.53 -10.93
N TYR A 74 4.60 8.82 -11.35
CA TYR A 74 5.98 9.22 -11.06
C TYR A 74 6.33 10.59 -11.61
N SER A 75 5.96 10.86 -12.86
CA SER A 75 6.24 12.14 -13.52
C SER A 75 5.64 13.31 -12.74
N LYS A 76 4.39 13.17 -12.29
CA LYS A 76 3.68 14.19 -11.51
C LYS A 76 4.35 14.40 -10.15
N VAL A 77 4.63 13.32 -9.41
CA VAL A 77 5.24 13.41 -8.08
C VAL A 77 6.65 13.99 -8.15
N LEU A 78 7.47 13.53 -9.10
CA LEU A 78 8.82 14.05 -9.32
C LEU A 78 8.78 15.55 -9.59
N LYS A 79 7.86 16.01 -10.47
CA LYS A 79 7.69 17.44 -10.77
C LYS A 79 7.38 18.27 -9.53
N GLU A 80 6.49 17.80 -8.65
CA GLU A 80 6.17 18.49 -7.39
C GLU A 80 7.38 18.53 -6.46
N ILE A 81 8.08 17.41 -6.27
CA ILE A 81 9.27 17.32 -5.42
C ILE A 81 10.37 18.25 -5.92
N THR A 82 10.69 18.22 -7.21
CA THR A 82 11.75 19.07 -7.78
C THR A 82 11.38 20.55 -7.81
N GLY A 83 10.09 20.88 -7.93
CA GLY A 83 9.62 22.26 -8.02
C GLY A 83 9.36 22.94 -6.67
N SER A 84 9.01 22.17 -5.63
CA SER A 84 8.56 22.73 -4.34
C SER A 84 9.16 22.04 -3.10
N GLY A 85 10.08 21.10 -3.28
CA GLY A 85 10.73 20.37 -2.18
C GLY A 85 9.85 19.28 -1.54
N GLY A 86 8.66 19.02 -2.10
CA GLY A 86 7.74 18.00 -1.62
C GLY A 86 6.47 17.93 -2.45
N THR A 87 5.55 17.04 -2.09
CA THR A 87 4.24 16.93 -2.75
C THR A 87 3.21 17.88 -2.13
N THR A 88 2.15 18.17 -2.88
CA THR A 88 0.99 18.90 -2.37
C THR A 88 0.07 17.98 -1.55
N LEU A 89 -0.68 18.56 -0.59
CA LEU A 89 -1.69 17.80 0.16
C LEU A 89 -2.75 17.18 -0.77
N LYS A 90 -3.15 17.92 -1.82
CA LYS A 90 -4.08 17.45 -2.85
C LYS A 90 -3.54 16.20 -3.55
N THR A 91 -2.29 16.22 -3.97
CA THR A 91 -1.67 15.06 -4.63
C THR A 91 -1.56 13.86 -3.69
N ARG A 92 -1.15 14.05 -2.43
CA ARG A 92 -1.12 12.95 -1.45
C ARG A 92 -2.50 12.35 -1.19
N PHE A 93 -3.55 13.18 -1.13
CA PHE A 93 -4.91 12.69 -0.94
C PHE A 93 -5.41 11.86 -2.13
N GLU A 94 -5.16 12.31 -3.37
CA GLU A 94 -5.51 11.52 -4.56
C GLU A 94 -4.75 10.21 -4.63
N LEU A 95 -3.46 10.21 -4.29
CA LEU A 95 -2.66 8.99 -4.21
C LEU A 95 -3.18 8.03 -3.13
N ALA A 96 -3.58 8.53 -1.96
CA ALA A 96 -4.18 7.72 -0.91
C ALA A 96 -5.49 7.05 -1.35
N LYS A 97 -6.32 7.75 -2.14
CA LYS A 97 -7.52 7.14 -2.75
C LYS A 97 -7.17 5.99 -3.68
N LYS A 98 -6.15 6.15 -4.53
CA LYS A 98 -5.65 5.06 -5.41
C LYS A 98 -5.22 3.85 -4.60
N VAL A 99 -4.49 4.07 -3.50
CA VAL A 99 -4.04 3.00 -2.61
C VAL A 99 -5.21 2.24 -2.00
N PHE A 100 -6.17 2.92 -1.37
CA PHE A 100 -7.30 2.23 -0.74
C PHE A 100 -8.15 1.46 -1.75
N ASN A 101 -8.32 2.00 -2.96
CA ASN A 101 -8.98 1.31 -4.05
C ASN A 101 -8.22 0.07 -4.53
N LEU A 102 -6.88 0.15 -4.61
CA LEU A 102 -6.04 -1.00 -4.96
C LEU A 102 -6.11 -2.10 -3.90
N THR A 103 -5.99 -1.75 -2.62
CA THR A 103 -6.05 -2.75 -1.54
C THR A 103 -7.43 -3.37 -1.39
N TRP A 104 -8.49 -2.62 -1.68
CA TRP A 104 -9.84 -3.20 -1.74
C TRP A 104 -9.98 -4.23 -2.87
N GLN A 105 -9.45 -3.94 -4.07
CA GLN A 105 -9.44 -4.90 -5.18
C GLN A 105 -8.64 -6.15 -4.81
N TYR A 106 -7.49 -5.97 -4.18
CA TYR A 106 -6.64 -7.06 -3.71
C TYR A 106 -7.36 -7.97 -2.71
N ASP A 107 -7.94 -7.39 -1.67
CA ASP A 107 -8.70 -8.15 -0.65
C ASP A 107 -9.93 -8.84 -1.25
N ARG A 108 -10.60 -8.19 -2.22
CA ARG A 108 -11.72 -8.78 -2.94
C ARG A 108 -11.28 -10.01 -3.74
N ALA A 109 -10.18 -9.94 -4.48
CA ALA A 109 -9.67 -11.08 -5.25
C ALA A 109 -9.37 -12.30 -4.35
N ILE A 110 -8.81 -12.05 -3.16
CA ILE A 110 -8.58 -13.08 -2.15
C ILE A 110 -9.91 -13.68 -1.68
N SER A 111 -10.88 -12.85 -1.33
CA SER A 111 -12.20 -13.30 -0.88
C SER A 111 -12.89 -14.15 -1.94
N ASP A 112 -12.96 -13.65 -3.18
CA ASP A 112 -13.60 -14.32 -4.31
C ASP A 112 -12.95 -15.70 -4.57
N TYR A 113 -11.62 -15.80 -4.46
CA TYR A 113 -10.91 -17.08 -4.57
C TYR A 113 -11.29 -18.04 -3.43
N LEU A 114 -11.22 -17.60 -2.17
CA LEU A 114 -11.48 -18.44 -1.00
C LEU A 114 -12.92 -18.95 -0.94
N GLU A 115 -13.91 -18.17 -1.39
CA GLU A 115 -15.31 -18.60 -1.51
C GLU A 115 -15.49 -19.75 -2.51
N GLY A 116 -14.64 -19.82 -3.54
CA GLY A 116 -14.64 -20.89 -4.54
C GLY A 116 -13.98 -22.19 -4.09
N VAL A 117 -13.21 -22.17 -2.99
CA VAL A 117 -12.43 -23.33 -2.52
C VAL A 117 -13.22 -24.15 -1.50
N LYS A 118 -13.23 -25.48 -1.68
CA LYS A 118 -13.79 -26.41 -0.70
C LYS A 118 -12.68 -27.06 0.13
N ILE A 119 -12.72 -26.87 1.44
CA ILE A 119 -11.87 -27.60 2.38
C ILE A 119 -12.60 -28.88 2.77
N VAL A 120 -12.11 -30.03 2.30
CA VAL A 120 -12.56 -31.33 2.79
C VAL A 120 -11.70 -31.68 4.01
N ARG A 121 -12.35 -31.98 5.13
CA ARG A 121 -11.68 -32.46 6.35
C ARG A 121 -11.06 -33.83 6.15
#